data_AF-A0A2D8UPK9-F1
#
_entry.id   AF-A0A2D8UPK9-F1
#
_cell.length_a   1.000
_cell.length_b   1.000
_cell.length_c   1.000
_cell.angle_alpha   90.00
_cell.angle_beta   90.00
_cell.angle_gamma   90.00
#
_symmetry.space_group_name_H-M   'P 1'
#
loop_
_entity.id
_entity.type
_entity.pdbx_description
1 polymer ?
#
loop_
_entity_poly.entity_id
_entity_poly.type
_entity_poly.pdbx_seq_one_letter_code
_entity_poly.pdbx_strand_id
1 'polypeptide(L)'
;MTIAAKLLLEASQEELHHQTKEWIDDVEFYSEELNFLNGLIIKKIDTRTTIDLDHKEIYRNIDALLFKLSDDLLAKLYSHEKLLAKIILTGSLQDNRTYRLDHITFSKKMKTLALGIKEFKKALFTYLKNNSFEFSMDYLIQEIDS
;
A
#
# COMPACT_ATOMS: atom_id res chain seq x y z
N MET A 1 7.76 19.71 17.11
CA MET A 1 7.38 19.67 15.68
C MET A 1 8.54 19.01 14.93
N THR A 2 8.32 17.95 14.14
CA THR A 2 9.41 17.27 13.41
C THR A 2 9.80 18.06 12.16
N ILE A 3 11.05 17.95 11.70
CA ILE A 3 11.57 18.64 10.49
C ILE A 3 10.67 18.34 9.26
N ALA A 4 10.23 17.09 9.12
CA ALA A 4 9.33 16.68 8.03
C ALA A 4 7.97 17.39 8.05
N ALA A 5 7.38 17.61 9.23
CA ALA A 5 6.12 18.35 9.34
C ALA A 5 6.30 19.84 9.01
N LYS A 6 7.47 20.40 9.29
CA LYS A 6 7.80 21.79 8.96
C LYS A 6 7.98 21.98 7.44
N LEU A 7 8.68 21.06 6.78
CA LEU A 7 8.86 21.08 5.32
C LEU A 7 7.52 20.99 4.56
N LEU A 8 6.57 20.17 5.04
CA LEU A 8 5.23 20.08 4.44
C LEU A 8 4.37 21.35 4.64
N LEU A 9 4.66 22.15 5.67
CA LEU A 9 4.01 23.45 5.85
C LEU A 9 4.56 24.49 4.88
N GLU A 10 5.78 24.29 4.38
CA GLU A 10 6.49 25.20 3.48
C GLU A 10 6.36 24.80 2.00
N ALA A 11 5.97 23.55 1.71
CA ALA A 11 5.76 23.04 0.34
C ALA A 11 4.65 23.80 -0.42
N SER A 12 4.84 23.95 -1.73
CA SER A 12 3.86 24.52 -2.67
C SER A 12 2.61 23.64 -2.80
N GLN A 13 1.51 24.21 -3.29
CA GLN A 13 0.26 23.47 -3.46
C GLN A 13 0.40 22.39 -4.54
N GLU A 14 1.18 22.68 -5.57
CA GLU A 14 1.53 21.79 -6.66
C GLU A 14 2.33 20.58 -6.16
N GLU A 15 3.31 20.77 -5.27
CA GLU A 15 4.07 19.67 -4.66
C GLU A 15 3.16 18.78 -3.81
N LEU A 16 2.29 19.36 -2.99
CA LEU A 16 1.34 18.59 -2.17
C LEU A 16 0.33 17.83 -3.05
N HIS A 17 -0.11 18.43 -4.15
CA HIS A 17 -1.03 17.82 -5.10
C HIS A 17 -0.39 16.64 -5.81
N HIS A 18 0.83 16.84 -6.32
CA HIS A 18 1.62 15.79 -6.96
C HIS A 18 1.87 14.62 -6.00
N GLN A 19 2.33 14.90 -4.79
CA GLN A 19 2.56 13.87 -3.77
C GLN A 19 1.26 13.11 -3.42
N THR A 20 0.10 13.78 -3.40
CA THR A 20 -1.17 13.10 -3.14
C THR A 20 -1.53 12.13 -4.27
N LYS A 21 -1.23 12.48 -5.53
CA LYS A 21 -1.41 11.56 -6.67
C LYS A 21 -0.49 10.36 -6.59
N GLU A 22 0.79 10.57 -6.26
CA GLU A 22 1.73 9.46 -6.04
C GLU A 22 1.22 8.50 -4.95
N TRP A 23 0.62 9.02 -3.87
CA TRP A 23 0.05 8.17 -2.83
C TRP A 23 -1.18 7.38 -3.28
N ILE A 24 -2.00 7.93 -4.19
CA ILE A 24 -3.13 7.19 -4.76
C ILE A 24 -2.59 6.01 -5.58
N ASP A 25 -1.64 6.29 -6.49
CA ASP A 25 -1.00 5.28 -7.32
C ASP A 25 -0.32 4.20 -6.46
N ASP A 26 0.39 4.59 -5.39
CA ASP A 26 1.02 3.68 -4.44
C ASP A 26 -0.02 2.77 -3.75
N VAL A 27 -1.15 3.32 -3.27
CA VAL A 27 -2.17 2.52 -2.57
C VAL A 27 -2.85 1.54 -3.52
N GLU A 28 -3.15 1.95 -4.74
CA GLU A 28 -3.72 1.07 -5.77
C GLU A 28 -2.74 -0.07 -6.09
N PHE A 29 -1.48 0.27 -6.37
CA PHE A 29 -0.43 -0.71 -6.65
C PHE A 29 -0.21 -1.69 -5.50
N TYR A 30 -0.11 -1.19 -4.27
CA TYR A 30 0.05 -2.05 -3.09
C TYR A 30 -1.14 -2.98 -2.88
N SER A 31 -2.35 -2.53 -3.20
CA SER A 31 -3.56 -3.36 -3.08
C SER A 31 -3.55 -4.48 -4.10
N GLU A 32 -3.21 -4.19 -5.36
CA GLU A 32 -3.05 -5.20 -6.41
C GLU A 32 -1.97 -6.22 -6.03
N GLU A 33 -0.81 -5.75 -5.58
CA GLU A 33 0.32 -6.59 -5.22
C GLU A 33 -0.01 -7.51 -4.04
N LEU A 34 -0.63 -6.99 -2.97
CA LEU A 34 -1.03 -7.79 -1.82
C LEU A 34 -2.11 -8.81 -2.18
N ASN A 35 -3.06 -8.47 -3.05
CA ASN A 35 -4.06 -9.40 -3.56
C ASN A 35 -3.40 -10.52 -4.39
N PHE A 36 -2.44 -10.18 -5.25
CA PHE A 36 -1.67 -11.15 -6.00
C PHE A 36 -0.90 -12.12 -5.08
N LEU A 37 -0.16 -11.58 -4.09
CA LEU A 37 0.55 -12.40 -3.11
C LEU A 37 -0.40 -13.28 -2.30
N ASN A 38 -1.56 -12.75 -1.89
CA ASN A 38 -2.59 -13.52 -1.21
C ASN A 38 -3.07 -14.69 -2.07
N GLY A 39 -3.36 -14.44 -3.34
CA GLY A 39 -3.79 -15.47 -4.29
C GLY A 39 -2.75 -16.57 -4.49
N LEU A 40 -1.46 -16.22 -4.53
CA LEU A 40 -0.37 -17.20 -4.60
C LEU A 40 -0.29 -18.07 -3.35
N ILE A 41 -0.48 -17.46 -2.17
CA ILE A 41 -0.40 -18.15 -0.89
C ILE A 41 -1.60 -19.09 -0.71
N ILE A 42 -2.83 -18.62 -0.95
CA ILE A 42 -4.06 -19.43 -0.82
C ILE A 42 -3.98 -20.69 -1.70
N LYS A 43 -3.48 -20.56 -2.94
CA LYS A 43 -3.33 -21.71 -3.85
C LYS A 43 -2.33 -22.77 -3.37
N LYS A 44 -1.45 -22.43 -2.40
CA LYS A 44 -0.36 -23.29 -1.92
C LYS A 44 -0.54 -23.75 -0.47
N ILE A 45 -1.60 -23.33 0.22
CA ILE A 45 -1.90 -23.79 1.58
C ILE A 45 -2.60 -25.16 1.50
N ASP A 46 -1.92 -26.22 1.96
CA ASP A 46 -2.56 -27.50 2.31
C ASP A 46 -2.99 -27.47 3.78
N THR A 47 -4.29 -27.33 4.02
CA THR A 47 -4.93 -27.11 5.33
C THR A 47 -4.82 -28.28 6.33
N ARG A 48 -4.01 -29.29 6.00
CA ARG A 48 -3.92 -30.58 6.69
C ARG A 48 -2.64 -30.75 7.51
N THR A 49 -1.67 -29.83 7.46
CA THR A 49 -0.35 -30.01 8.10
C THR A 49 0.05 -28.83 8.99
N THR A 50 0.99 -29.01 9.91
CA THR A 50 1.48 -27.96 10.85
C THR A 50 2.16 -26.76 10.16
N ILE A 51 2.51 -26.88 8.88
CA ILE A 51 2.91 -25.78 7.99
C ILE A 51 1.81 -24.70 7.89
N ASP A 52 0.55 -25.03 8.23
CA ASP A 52 -0.59 -24.11 8.27
C ASP A 52 -0.46 -22.93 9.23
N LEU A 53 0.29 -23.05 10.33
CA LEU A 53 0.30 -22.00 11.36
C LEU A 53 1.04 -20.75 10.88
N ASP A 54 2.21 -20.94 10.26
CA ASP A 54 3.01 -19.85 9.68
C ASP A 54 2.29 -19.24 8.46
N HIS A 55 1.64 -20.07 7.64
CA HIS A 55 0.82 -19.59 6.53
C HIS A 55 -0.39 -18.76 6.97
N LYS A 56 -1.06 -19.15 8.07
CA LYS A 56 -2.16 -18.37 8.66
C LYS A 56 -1.66 -17.02 9.20
N GLU A 57 -0.45 -16.95 9.74
CA GLU A 57 0.12 -15.68 10.17
C GLU A 57 0.43 -14.75 9.00
N ILE A 58 1.03 -15.27 7.92
CA ILE A 58 1.26 -14.52 6.67
C ILE A 58 -0.07 -14.00 6.10
N TYR A 59 -1.10 -14.85 6.05
CA TYR A 59 -2.43 -14.46 5.58
C TYR A 59 -3.04 -13.34 6.43
N ARG A 60 -3.00 -13.46 7.76
CA ARG A 60 -3.51 -12.43 8.67
C ARG A 60 -2.77 -11.09 8.50
N ASN A 61 -1.48 -11.12 8.22
CA ASN A 61 -0.69 -9.92 7.94
C ASN A 61 -1.08 -9.27 6.61
N ILE A 62 -1.35 -10.06 5.56
CA ILE A 62 -1.85 -9.55 4.28
C ILE A 62 -3.24 -8.93 4.45
N ASP A 63 -4.17 -9.64 5.09
CA ASP A 63 -5.54 -9.17 5.31
C ASP A 63 -5.56 -7.88 6.15
N ALA A 64 -4.71 -7.80 7.19
CA ALA A 64 -4.56 -6.58 7.98
C ALA A 64 -3.95 -5.41 7.17
N LEU A 65 -3.06 -5.66 6.21
CA LEU A 65 -2.51 -4.63 5.33
C LEU A 65 -3.54 -4.19 4.29
N LEU A 66 -4.25 -5.12 3.66
CA LEU A 66 -5.34 -4.84 2.72
C LEU A 66 -6.45 -4.02 3.39
N PHE A 67 -6.84 -4.37 4.62
CA PHE A 67 -7.79 -3.56 5.39
C PHE A 67 -7.30 -2.12 5.62
N LYS A 68 -6.00 -1.93 5.85
CA LYS A 68 -5.41 -0.59 6.02
C LYS A 68 -5.30 0.21 4.71
N LEU A 69 -5.24 -0.49 3.58
CA LEU A 69 -5.32 0.06 2.21
C LEU A 69 -6.76 0.17 1.69
N SER A 70 -7.75 -0.04 2.56
CA SER A 70 -9.17 -0.05 2.20
C SER A 70 -9.62 1.13 1.33
N ASP A 71 -10.74 0.93 0.64
CA ASP A 71 -11.47 1.94 -0.13
C ASP A 71 -11.68 3.25 0.64
N ASP A 72 -11.77 3.22 1.98
CA ASP A 72 -11.83 4.41 2.82
C ASP A 72 -10.56 5.29 2.74
N LEU A 73 -9.36 4.69 2.71
CA LEU A 73 -8.12 5.44 2.51
C LEU A 73 -8.06 6.06 1.11
N LEU A 74 -8.37 5.27 0.07
CA LEU A 74 -8.41 5.78 -1.30
C LEU A 74 -9.43 6.92 -1.44
N ALA A 75 -10.65 6.75 -0.91
CA ALA A 75 -11.67 7.79 -0.95
C ALA A 75 -11.21 9.08 -0.26
N LYS A 76 -10.50 8.97 0.88
CA LYS A 76 -9.91 10.11 1.59
C LYS A 76 -8.80 10.80 0.77
N LEU A 77 -7.92 10.03 0.13
CA LEU A 77 -6.87 10.57 -0.73
C LEU A 77 -7.45 11.26 -1.97
N TYR A 78 -8.44 10.65 -2.63
CA TYR A 78 -9.15 11.27 -3.76
C TYR A 78 -9.87 12.55 -3.37
N SER A 79 -10.51 12.59 -2.19
CA SER A 79 -11.14 13.81 -1.67
C SER A 79 -10.10 14.92 -1.44
N HIS A 80 -8.95 14.55 -0.86
CA HIS A 80 -7.84 15.46 -0.61
C HIS A 80 -7.21 15.99 -1.90
N GLU A 81 -7.02 15.13 -2.91
CA GLU A 81 -6.52 15.51 -4.23
C GLU A 81 -7.45 16.52 -4.90
N LYS A 82 -8.77 16.26 -4.89
CA LYS A 82 -9.77 17.17 -5.45
C LYS A 82 -9.78 18.53 -4.75
N LEU A 83 -9.60 18.54 -3.44
CA LEU A 83 -9.47 19.76 -2.67
C LEU A 83 -8.23 20.56 -3.11
N LEU A 84 -7.07 19.91 -3.22
CA LEU A 84 -5.83 20.54 -3.67
C LEU A 84 -5.95 21.07 -5.10
N ALA A 85 -6.51 20.29 -6.03
CA ALA A 85 -6.77 20.71 -7.40
C ALA A 85 -7.67 21.97 -7.44
N LYS A 86 -8.73 22.00 -6.64
CA LYS A 86 -9.61 23.18 -6.52
C LYS A 86 -8.87 24.41 -5.98
N ILE A 87 -8.01 24.23 -4.98
CA ILE A 87 -7.21 25.32 -4.41
C ILE A 87 -6.27 25.91 -5.48
N ILE A 88 -5.55 25.05 -6.21
CA ILE A 88 -4.65 25.46 -7.31
C ILE A 88 -5.41 26.25 -8.38
N LEU A 89 -6.58 25.74 -8.82
CA LEU A 89 -7.37 26.36 -9.88
C LEU A 89 -8.00 27.70 -9.48
N THR A 90 -8.45 27.82 -8.23
CA THR A 90 -9.22 29.00 -7.78
C THR A 90 -8.35 30.06 -7.11
N GLY A 91 -7.12 29.73 -6.71
CA GLY A 91 -6.30 30.55 -5.82
C GLY A 91 -6.95 30.80 -4.45
N SER A 92 -8.08 30.15 -4.16
CA SER A 92 -8.87 30.37 -2.96
C SER A 92 -8.29 29.52 -1.82
N LEU A 93 -7.59 30.19 -0.90
CA LEU A 93 -6.99 29.61 0.29
C LEU A 93 -8.03 29.31 1.38
N GLN A 94 -9.18 28.71 1.05
CA GLN A 94 -10.15 28.36 2.09
C GLN A 94 -9.48 27.43 3.12
N ASP A 95 -9.40 27.96 4.33
CA ASP A 95 -8.80 27.40 5.53
C ASP A 95 -7.45 26.67 5.31
N ASN A 96 -6.47 27.44 4.85
CA ASN A 96 -5.11 27.03 4.44
C ASN A 96 -4.38 26.10 5.42
N ARG A 97 -4.80 26.09 6.69
CA ARG A 97 -4.22 25.27 7.77
C ARG A 97 -4.77 23.85 7.78
N THR A 98 -6.05 23.65 7.43
CA THR A 98 -6.74 22.37 7.61
C THR A 98 -6.24 21.33 6.61
N TYR A 99 -6.18 21.66 5.31
CA TYR A 99 -5.69 20.71 4.30
C TYR A 99 -4.20 20.35 4.50
N ARG A 100 -3.36 21.27 5.00
CA ARG A 100 -1.95 20.97 5.28
C ARG A 100 -1.81 20.00 6.44
N LEU A 101 -2.66 20.11 7.47
CA LEU A 101 -2.70 19.16 8.58
C LEU A 101 -3.17 17.79 8.13
N ASP A 102 -4.17 17.74 7.25
CA ASP A 102 -4.63 16.49 6.63
C ASP A 102 -3.51 15.85 5.81
N HIS A 103 -2.80 16.64 5.01
CA HIS A 103 -1.68 16.16 4.21
C HIS A 103 -0.52 15.63 5.08
N ILE A 104 -0.19 16.28 6.19
CA ILE A 104 0.77 15.76 7.17
C ILE A 104 0.30 14.41 7.75
N THR A 105 -1.01 14.27 7.98
CA THR A 105 -1.61 13.03 8.49
C THR A 105 -1.50 11.92 7.46
N PHE A 106 -1.83 12.19 6.19
CA PHE A 106 -1.65 11.26 5.09
C PHE A 106 -0.18 10.87 4.92
N SER A 107 0.75 11.81 4.92
CA SER A 107 2.19 11.55 4.81
C SER A 107 2.68 10.54 5.87
N LYS A 108 2.25 10.72 7.13
CA LYS A 108 2.58 9.78 8.22
C LYS A 108 1.97 8.40 8.00
N LYS A 109 0.72 8.35 7.53
CA LYS A 109 0.00 7.10 7.26
C LYS A 109 0.66 6.34 6.11
N MET A 110 0.97 7.03 5.01
CA MET A 110 1.65 6.47 3.83
C MET A 110 3.05 5.96 4.16
N LYS A 111 3.83 6.71 4.95
CA LYS A 111 5.14 6.23 5.42
C LYS A 111 5.03 4.95 6.27
N THR A 112 4.03 4.89 7.15
CA THR A 112 3.78 3.70 7.98
C THR A 112 3.36 2.50 7.12
N LEU A 113 2.50 2.72 6.12
CA LEU A 113 2.06 1.69 5.17
C LEU A 113 3.23 1.13 4.35
N ALA A 114 4.02 2.01 3.73
CA ALA A 114 5.18 1.61 2.92
C ALA A 114 6.20 0.82 3.74
N LEU A 115 6.46 1.23 4.99
CA LEU A 115 7.30 0.46 5.91
C LEU A 115 6.69 -0.91 6.25
N GLY A 116 5.41 -0.96 6.57
CA GLY A 116 4.71 -2.21 6.88
C GLY A 116 4.75 -3.21 5.72
N ILE A 117 4.49 -2.74 4.50
CA ILE A 117 4.55 -3.56 3.28
C ILE A 117 5.98 -4.04 3.03
N LYS A 118 6.97 -3.16 3.18
CA LYS A 118 8.38 -3.54 3.03
C LYS A 118 8.80 -4.62 4.01
N GLU A 119 8.47 -4.49 5.30
CA GLU A 119 8.81 -5.49 6.30
C GLU A 119 8.04 -6.80 6.07
N PHE A 120 6.77 -6.73 5.67
CA PHE A 120 6.01 -7.90 5.24
C PHE A 120 6.68 -8.64 4.09
N LYS A 121 7.05 -7.94 3.00
CA LYS A 121 7.75 -8.56 1.85
C LYS A 121 9.06 -9.22 2.26
N LYS A 122 9.86 -8.57 3.13
CA LYS A 122 11.10 -9.18 3.64
C LYS A 122 10.83 -10.46 4.41
N ALA A 123 9.82 -10.47 5.28
CA ALA A 123 9.42 -11.66 6.03
C ALA A 123 8.96 -12.77 5.06
N LEU A 124 8.12 -12.43 4.09
CA LEU A 124 7.65 -13.35 3.07
C LEU A 124 8.81 -13.94 2.25
N PHE A 125 9.71 -13.11 1.71
CA PHE A 125 10.85 -13.59 0.92
C PHE A 125 11.81 -14.46 1.74
N THR A 126 12.03 -14.12 3.01
CA THR A 126 12.82 -14.95 3.93
C THR A 126 12.15 -16.30 4.14
N TYR A 127 10.83 -16.31 4.34
CA TYR A 127 10.06 -17.53 4.47
C TYR A 127 10.15 -18.40 3.21
N LEU A 128 9.91 -17.82 2.02
CA LEU A 128 9.99 -18.52 0.73
C LEU A 128 11.40 -19.08 0.45
N LYS A 129 12.46 -18.38 0.88
CA LYS A 129 13.85 -18.82 0.72
C LYS A 129 14.18 -20.03 1.58
N ASN A 130 13.66 -20.07 2.82
CA ASN A 130 13.94 -21.15 3.77
C ASN A 130 12.98 -22.33 3.62
N ASN A 131 11.84 -22.11 2.98
CA ASN A 131 10.84 -23.12 2.65
C ASN A 131 10.67 -23.13 1.13
N SER A 132 11.67 -23.67 0.43
CA SER A 132 11.64 -23.73 -1.03
C SER A 132 10.39 -24.46 -1.50
N PHE A 133 9.48 -23.71 -2.11
CA PHE A 133 8.37 -24.29 -2.85
C PHE A 133 8.97 -24.93 -4.09
N GLU A 134 8.67 -26.21 -4.35
CA GLU A 134 8.89 -26.77 -5.69
C GLU A 134 8.05 -25.95 -6.67
N PHE A 135 8.70 -25.02 -7.35
CA PHE A 135 8.12 -24.25 -8.44
C PHE A 135 8.60 -24.90 -9.73
N SER A 136 7.73 -25.67 -10.36
CA SER A 136 7.95 -26.16 -11.71
C SER A 136 7.35 -25.15 -12.70
N MET A 137 8.18 -24.69 -13.65
CA MET A 137 7.75 -23.93 -14.83
C MET A 137 6.93 -24.77 -15.81
N ASP A 138 6.90 -26.09 -15.65
CA ASP A 138 6.29 -27.02 -16.61
C ASP A 138 4.77 -26.78 -16.73
N TYR A 139 4.13 -26.30 -15.66
CA TYR A 139 2.71 -25.96 -15.69
C TYR A 139 2.39 -24.75 -16.60
N LEU A 140 3.27 -23.75 -16.65
CA LEU A 140 3.07 -22.57 -17.52
C LEU A 140 3.40 -22.87 -18.99
N ILE A 141 4.33 -23.79 -19.25
CA ILE A 141 4.68 -24.20 -20.62
C ILE A 141 3.54 -25.04 -21.24
N GLN A 142 2.86 -25.87 -20.44
CA GLN A 142 1.73 -26.67 -20.91
C GLN A 142 0.51 -25.84 -21.35
N GLU A 143 0.26 -24.65 -20.76
CA GLU A 143 -0.84 -23.77 -21.18
C GLU A 143 -0.50 -22.91 -22.41
N ILE A 144 0.78 -22.73 -22.75
CA ILE A 144 1.21 -21.99 -23.94
C ILE A 144 1.19 -22.87 -25.19
N ASP A 145 1.37 -24.18 -25.00
CA ASP A 145 1.38 -25.18 -26.08
C ASP A 145 0.02 -25.88 -26.31
N SER A 146 -1.06 -25.42 -25.65
CA SER A 146 -2.45 -25.91 -25.78
C SER A 146 -3.38 -24.89 -26.41
#